data_AF-A0A353D0J0-F1
#
_entry.id   AF-A0A353D0J0-F1
#
_cell.length_a   1.000
_cell.length_b   1.000
_cell.length_c   1.000
_cell.angle_alpha   90.00
_cell.angle_beta   90.00
_cell.angle_gamma   90.00
#
_symmetry.space_group_name_H-M   'P 1'
#
loop_
_entity.id
_entity.type
_entity.pdbx_description
1 polymer ?
#
loop_
_entity_poly.entity_id
_entity_poly.type
_entity_poly.pdbx_seq_one_letter_code
_entity_poly.pdbx_strand_id
1 'polypeptide(L)'
;MVLSVVRQSLSYFPVVLLLAMSGTTGADQEVEKTIFLIDETDRVVAANAETGQFFDFVLSAKERIRDRLVTNGVAVLITNQRFAGVSGYPSGWSSVRRKAGEEVVSTEAADHSALVVTSDRILVFNGKAGAWSEKRR
;
A
#
# COMPACT_ATOMS: atom_id res chain seq x y z
N MET A 1 24.95 69.46 39.09
CA MET A 1 25.17 68.02 38.88
C MET A 1 24.11 67.28 39.70
N VAL A 2 22.84 67.29 39.28
CA VAL A 2 22.07 66.22 38.58
C VAL A 2 22.25 64.85 39.30
N LEU A 3 21.26 64.20 39.92
CA LEU A 3 20.09 63.55 39.30
C LEU A 3 18.98 63.22 40.33
N SER A 4 17.73 63.25 39.87
CA SER A 4 16.55 62.61 40.49
C SER A 4 16.56 61.09 40.27
N VAL A 5 16.03 60.31 41.22
CA VAL A 5 15.52 58.93 41.00
C VAL A 5 14.40 58.70 42.02
N VAL A 6 13.12 58.95 41.68
CA VAL A 6 12.14 58.10 40.96
C VAL A 6 11.86 56.75 41.65
N ARG A 7 10.63 56.64 42.17
CA ARG A 7 9.98 55.44 42.71
C ARG A 7 10.03 54.28 41.71
N GLN A 8 10.49 53.11 42.13
CA GLN A 8 10.25 51.87 41.39
C GLN A 8 9.01 51.18 41.97
N SER A 9 7.92 51.21 41.21
CA SER A 9 6.75 50.36 41.39
C SER A 9 7.10 48.93 40.99
N LEU A 10 6.85 47.96 41.88
CA LEU A 10 6.84 46.54 41.51
C LEU A 10 5.65 46.28 40.58
N SER A 11 5.92 45.98 39.32
CA SER A 11 4.92 45.48 38.37
C SER A 11 5.09 43.98 38.21
N TYR A 12 4.13 43.22 38.73
CA TYR A 12 4.00 41.78 38.50
C TYR A 12 3.54 41.53 37.06
N PHE A 13 4.36 40.85 36.26
CA PHE A 13 3.94 40.29 34.97
C PHE A 13 3.66 38.79 35.15
N PRO A 14 2.44 38.29 34.85
CA PRO A 14 2.21 36.86 34.77
C PRO A 14 2.81 36.33 33.47
N VAL A 15 3.68 35.32 33.57
CA VAL A 15 4.18 34.56 32.43
C VAL A 15 3.02 33.69 31.92
N VAL A 16 2.46 34.05 30.77
CA VAL A 16 1.53 33.18 30.04
C VAL A 16 2.35 32.14 29.28
N LEU A 17 2.32 30.91 29.75
CA LEU A 17 2.93 29.76 29.07
C LEU A 17 2.00 29.33 27.93
N LEU A 18 2.32 29.75 26.69
CA LEU A 18 1.61 29.31 25.50
C LEU A 18 2.12 27.92 25.10
N LEU A 19 1.40 26.86 25.49
CA LEU A 19 1.62 25.51 24.97
C LEU A 19 1.18 25.47 23.50
N ALA A 20 2.14 25.60 22.58
CA ALA A 20 1.91 25.35 21.17
C ALA A 20 1.55 23.87 20.99
N MET A 21 0.28 23.59 20.70
CA MET A 21 -0.15 22.28 20.22
C MET A 21 0.46 22.09 18.83
N SER A 22 1.57 21.37 18.77
CA SER A 22 2.13 20.87 17.51
C SER A 22 1.11 19.95 16.86
N GLY A 23 0.26 20.49 16.00
CA GLY A 23 -0.51 19.69 15.07
C GLY A 23 0.50 18.96 14.20
N THR A 24 0.67 17.66 14.42
CA THR A 24 1.36 16.80 13.46
C THR A 24 0.49 16.79 12.21
N THR A 25 0.80 17.68 11.27
CA THR A 25 0.37 17.53 9.89
C THR A 25 0.85 16.14 9.48
N GLY A 26 -0.08 15.19 9.29
CA GLY A 26 0.24 13.90 8.72
C GLY A 26 0.86 14.18 7.37
N ALA A 27 2.19 14.13 7.30
CA ALA A 27 2.90 14.18 6.03
C ALA A 27 2.35 13.00 5.23
N ASP A 28 1.71 13.31 4.11
CA ASP A 28 1.38 12.34 3.08
C ASP A 28 2.73 11.77 2.64
N GLN A 29 3.11 10.63 3.24
CA GLN A 29 4.36 9.99 2.92
C GLN A 29 4.15 9.35 1.56
N GLU A 30 4.66 10.00 0.53
CA GLU A 30 4.68 9.49 -0.83
C GLU A 30 5.30 8.10 -0.79
N VAL A 31 4.49 7.09 -1.08
CA VAL A 31 4.93 5.69 -1.04
C VAL A 31 5.75 5.45 -2.30
N GLU A 32 7.03 5.17 -2.13
CA GLU A 32 7.90 4.84 -3.27
C GLU A 32 7.43 3.55 -3.94
N LYS A 33 7.52 3.53 -5.27
CA LYS A 33 7.21 2.34 -6.05
C LYS A 33 8.34 1.31 -5.94
N THR A 34 8.04 0.22 -5.26
CA THR A 34 8.97 -0.86 -4.97
C THR A 34 8.80 -2.06 -5.91
N ILE A 35 7.61 -2.29 -6.48
CA ILE A 35 7.34 -3.49 -7.29
C ILE A 35 7.26 -3.15 -8.78
N PHE A 36 8.04 -3.90 -9.57
CA PHE A 36 8.06 -3.84 -11.03
C PHE A 36 7.74 -5.22 -11.60
N LEU A 37 7.02 -5.25 -12.73
CA LEU A 37 6.71 -6.49 -13.43
C LEU A 37 7.46 -6.54 -14.77
N ILE A 38 8.03 -7.70 -15.07
CA ILE A 38 8.68 -8.03 -16.33
C ILE A 38 7.93 -9.18 -16.97
N ASP A 39 7.51 -9.01 -18.22
CA ASP A 39 6.86 -10.06 -18.99
C ASP A 39 7.88 -10.93 -19.71
N GLU A 40 7.72 -12.24 -19.55
CA GLU A 40 8.44 -13.26 -20.31
C GLU A 40 7.45 -14.17 -21.04
N THR A 41 7.97 -15.11 -21.83
CA THR A 41 7.15 -15.98 -22.69
C THR A 41 6.15 -16.84 -21.90
N ASP A 42 6.55 -17.38 -20.75
CA ASP A 42 5.77 -18.34 -19.95
C ASP A 42 5.50 -17.89 -18.51
N ARG A 43 6.00 -16.70 -18.13
CA ARG A 43 5.93 -16.19 -16.76
C ARG A 43 5.87 -14.67 -16.72
N VAL A 44 5.53 -14.16 -15.55
CA VAL A 44 5.72 -12.76 -15.17
C VAL A 44 6.69 -12.73 -14.00
N VAL A 45 7.77 -11.98 -14.11
CA VAL A 45 8.73 -11.80 -13.03
C VAL A 45 8.39 -10.52 -12.28
N ALA A 46 8.25 -10.61 -10.96
CA ALA A 46 8.17 -9.43 -10.09
C ALA A 46 9.55 -9.11 -9.54
N ALA A 47 10.03 -7.89 -9.78
CA ALA A 47 11.26 -7.38 -9.20
C ALA A 47 10.91 -6.42 -8.04
N ASN A 48 11.50 -6.67 -6.88
CA ASN A 48 11.46 -5.78 -5.73
C ASN A 48 12.69 -4.88 -5.78
N ALA A 49 12.49 -3.59 -6.07
CA ALA A 49 13.56 -2.61 -6.22
C ALA A 49 14.21 -2.20 -4.88
N GLU A 50 13.50 -2.37 -3.76
CA GLU A 50 14.03 -2.07 -2.43
C GLU A 50 15.00 -3.17 -1.97
N THR A 51 14.65 -4.44 -2.20
CA THR A 51 15.46 -5.58 -1.73
C THR A 51 16.35 -6.22 -2.80
N GLY A 52 16.13 -5.90 -4.08
CA GLY A 52 16.78 -6.53 -5.22
C GLY A 52 16.31 -7.96 -5.51
N GLN A 53 15.23 -8.43 -4.87
CA GLN A 53 14.71 -9.79 -5.05
C GLN A 53 13.82 -9.92 -6.30
N PHE A 54 13.78 -11.12 -6.87
CA PHE A 54 12.92 -11.49 -7.99
C PHE A 54 11.99 -12.65 -7.62
N PHE A 55 10.75 -12.59 -8.09
CA PHE A 55 9.74 -13.62 -7.85
C PHE A 55 9.03 -14.00 -9.14
N ASP A 56 9.12 -15.27 -9.52
CA ASP A 56 8.50 -15.78 -10.74
C ASP A 56 7.03 -16.16 -10.53
N PHE A 57 6.17 -15.67 -11.43
CA PHE A 57 4.80 -16.13 -11.59
C PHE A 57 4.67 -16.95 -12.87
N VAL A 58 4.81 -18.27 -12.75
CA VAL A 58 4.66 -19.20 -13.87
C VAL A 58 3.18 -19.46 -14.16
N LEU A 59 2.79 -19.31 -15.42
CA LEU A 59 1.43 -19.58 -15.88
C LEU A 59 1.23 -21.08 -16.08
N SER A 60 0.12 -21.60 -15.55
CA SER A 60 -0.29 -22.99 -15.82
C SER A 60 -0.72 -23.16 -17.27
N ALA A 61 -0.81 -24.42 -17.73
CA ALA A 61 -1.35 -24.72 -19.05
C ALA A 61 -2.74 -24.09 -19.23
N LYS A 62 -2.94 -23.38 -20.36
CA LYS A 62 -4.17 -22.62 -20.68
C LYS A 62 -4.51 -21.49 -19.69
N GLU A 63 -3.62 -21.16 -18.76
CA GLU A 63 -3.75 -19.97 -17.92
C GLU A 63 -3.43 -18.73 -18.76
N ARG A 64 -4.24 -17.70 -18.64
CA ARG A 64 -4.13 -16.43 -19.35
C ARG A 64 -4.39 -15.31 -18.37
N ILE A 65 -3.50 -14.32 -18.37
CA ILE A 65 -3.69 -13.08 -17.62
C ILE A 65 -4.81 -12.31 -18.32
N ARG A 66 -5.79 -11.86 -17.53
CA ARG A 66 -6.96 -11.09 -17.96
C ARG A 66 -6.82 -9.62 -17.62
N ASP A 67 -6.22 -9.33 -16.47
CA ASP A 67 -6.02 -7.97 -15.99
C ASP A 67 -4.83 -7.91 -15.02
N ARG A 68 -4.32 -6.69 -14.79
CA ARG A 68 -3.17 -6.41 -13.93
C ARG A 68 -3.37 -5.10 -13.17
N LEU A 69 -3.09 -5.15 -11.88
CA LEU A 69 -3.05 -3.99 -11.01
C LEU A 69 -1.61 -3.84 -10.52
N VAL A 70 -1.00 -2.69 -10.72
CA VAL A 70 0.36 -2.39 -10.22
C VAL A 70 0.35 -1.01 -9.60
N THR A 71 0.74 -0.92 -8.34
CA THR A 71 0.86 0.34 -7.60
C THR A 71 2.21 0.33 -6.87
N ASN A 72 2.37 1.17 -5.85
CA ASN A 72 3.66 1.43 -5.24
C ASN A 72 4.25 0.19 -4.53
N GLY A 73 3.46 -0.47 -3.68
CA GLY A 73 3.93 -1.61 -2.87
C GLY A 73 3.39 -2.98 -3.27
N VAL A 74 2.47 -3.05 -4.24
CA VAL A 74 1.85 -4.32 -4.67
C VAL A 74 1.65 -4.41 -6.18
N ALA A 75 1.65 -5.66 -6.65
CA ALA A 75 1.10 -6.02 -7.94
C ALA A 75 0.13 -7.20 -7.78
N VAL A 76 -0.97 -7.17 -8.54
CA VAL A 76 -1.95 -8.25 -8.62
C VAL A 76 -2.16 -8.63 -10.08
N LEU A 77 -2.08 -9.92 -10.37
CA LEU A 77 -2.45 -10.52 -11.64
C LEU A 77 -3.79 -11.23 -11.49
N ILE A 78 -4.72 -10.90 -12.38
CA ILE A 78 -6.00 -11.60 -12.48
C ILE A 78 -5.90 -12.53 -13.67
N THR A 79 -6.08 -13.83 -13.44
CA THR A 79 -6.07 -14.84 -14.51
C THR A 79 -7.45 -15.46 -14.69
N ASN A 80 -7.60 -16.26 -15.75
CA ASN A 80 -8.78 -17.13 -15.90
C ASN A 80 -8.83 -18.29 -14.87
N GLN A 81 -7.83 -18.44 -13.99
CA GLN A 81 -7.77 -19.55 -13.01
C GLN A 81 -7.61 -19.11 -11.55
N ARG A 82 -6.99 -17.94 -11.29
CA ARG A 82 -6.68 -17.46 -9.94
C ARG A 82 -6.46 -15.95 -9.92
N PHE A 83 -6.49 -15.42 -8.71
CA PHE A 83 -6.01 -14.09 -8.38
C PHE A 83 -4.66 -14.27 -7.67
N ALA A 84 -3.62 -13.60 -8.17
CA ALA A 84 -2.27 -13.71 -7.64
C ALA A 84 -1.76 -12.33 -7.25
N GLY A 85 -1.21 -12.19 -6.05
CA GLY A 85 -0.69 -10.94 -5.52
C GLY A 85 0.75 -11.10 -5.07
N VAL A 86 1.55 -10.07 -5.30
CA VAL A 86 2.94 -9.95 -4.84
C VAL A 86 3.15 -8.56 -4.26
N SER A 87 4.10 -8.45 -3.34
CA SER A 87 4.38 -7.23 -2.60
C SER A 87 5.86 -7.15 -2.24
N GLY A 88 6.25 -6.08 -1.55
CA GLY A 88 7.59 -5.99 -0.94
C GLY A 88 7.87 -7.07 0.12
N TYR A 89 6.84 -7.76 0.63
CA TYR A 89 7.00 -8.83 1.61
C TYR A 89 7.72 -10.05 0.99
N PRO A 90 8.75 -10.62 1.65
CA PRO A 90 9.71 -11.56 1.04
C PRO A 90 9.14 -12.95 0.68
N SER A 91 7.83 -13.19 0.79
CA SER A 91 7.21 -14.48 0.46
C SER A 91 6.94 -14.69 -1.04
N GLY A 92 7.13 -13.66 -1.88
CA GLY A 92 6.80 -13.72 -3.30
C GLY A 92 5.30 -13.77 -3.57
N TRP A 93 4.90 -14.51 -4.61
CA TRP A 93 3.52 -14.58 -5.07
C TRP A 93 2.62 -15.41 -4.14
N SER A 94 1.51 -14.81 -3.71
CA SER A 94 0.42 -15.47 -2.99
C SER A 94 -0.83 -15.52 -3.89
N SER A 95 -1.52 -16.66 -3.93
CA SER A 95 -2.63 -16.88 -4.87
C SER A 95 -3.87 -17.45 -4.20
N VAL A 96 -5.04 -17.03 -4.68
CA VAL A 96 -6.34 -17.64 -4.37
C VAL A 96 -7.03 -18.09 -5.65
N ARG A 97 -7.58 -19.31 -5.63
CA ARG A 97 -8.23 -19.91 -6.81
C ARG A 97 -9.53 -19.19 -7.12
N ARG A 98 -9.78 -18.93 -8.42
CA ARG A 98 -11.06 -18.40 -8.91
C ARG A 98 -12.12 -19.51 -8.89
N LYS A 99 -13.33 -19.20 -8.45
CA LYS A 99 -14.46 -20.14 -8.44
C LYS A 99 -15.01 -20.32 -9.86
N ALA A 100 -15.67 -21.45 -10.11
CA ALA A 100 -16.29 -21.72 -11.40
C ALA A 100 -17.44 -20.72 -11.66
N GLY A 101 -17.41 -20.04 -12.80
CA GLY A 101 -18.41 -19.02 -13.17
C GLY A 101 -18.31 -17.71 -12.40
N GLU A 102 -17.34 -17.56 -11.48
CA GLU A 102 -17.09 -16.30 -10.79
C GLU A 102 -16.57 -15.27 -11.79
N GLU A 103 -17.22 -14.13 -11.93
CA GLU A 103 -16.80 -13.04 -12.82
C GLU A 103 -16.25 -11.86 -12.04
N VAL A 104 -15.23 -11.19 -12.59
CA VAL A 104 -14.69 -9.95 -12.00
C VAL A 104 -15.63 -8.79 -12.34
N VAL A 105 -16.11 -8.10 -11.31
CA VAL A 105 -17.03 -6.96 -11.42
C VAL A 105 -16.28 -5.64 -11.40
N SER A 106 -15.32 -5.49 -10.48
CA SER A 106 -14.49 -4.30 -10.39
C SER A 106 -13.17 -4.58 -9.68
N THR A 107 -12.18 -3.73 -9.94
CA THR A 107 -10.84 -3.81 -9.38
C THR A 107 -10.37 -2.43 -8.96
N GLU A 108 -9.58 -2.38 -7.88
CA GLU A 108 -8.95 -1.15 -7.39
C GLU A 108 -7.63 -1.51 -6.72
N ALA A 109 -6.63 -0.64 -6.81
CA ALA A 109 -5.38 -0.80 -6.07
C ALA A 109 -4.85 0.55 -5.63
N ALA A 110 -4.33 0.58 -4.40
CA ALA A 110 -3.77 1.77 -3.77
C ALA A 110 -2.63 1.36 -2.84
N ASP A 111 -1.47 1.98 -3.03
CA ASP A 111 -0.22 1.78 -2.27
C ASP A 111 0.14 0.31 -2.04
N HIS A 112 -0.28 -0.24 -0.90
CA HIS A 112 0.06 -1.58 -0.45
C HIS A 112 -1.12 -2.54 -0.46
N SER A 113 -2.23 -2.18 -1.10
CA SER A 113 -3.45 -2.97 -1.11
C SER A 113 -4.08 -3.03 -2.49
N ALA A 114 -4.75 -4.15 -2.77
CA ALA A 114 -5.58 -4.30 -3.95
C ALA A 114 -6.92 -4.95 -3.57
N LEU A 115 -7.99 -4.43 -4.14
CA LEU A 115 -9.36 -4.90 -4.01
C LEU A 115 -9.80 -5.52 -5.33
N VAL A 116 -10.37 -6.71 -5.27
CA VAL A 116 -11.04 -7.36 -6.39
C VAL A 116 -12.45 -7.73 -5.95
N VAL A 117 -13.44 -7.12 -6.59
CA VAL A 117 -14.85 -7.46 -6.39
C VAL A 117 -15.26 -8.40 -7.50
N THR A 118 -15.81 -9.55 -7.12
CA THR A 118 -16.35 -10.54 -8.06
C THR A 118 -17.87 -10.67 -7.91
N SER A 119 -18.49 -11.50 -8.75
CA SER A 119 -19.89 -11.91 -8.62
C SER A 119 -20.17 -12.62 -7.29
N ASP A 120 -19.16 -13.26 -6.70
CA ASP A 120 -19.33 -14.20 -5.58
C ASP A 120 -18.80 -13.66 -4.25
N ARG A 121 -17.77 -12.81 -4.30
CA ARG A 121 -17.02 -12.37 -3.11
C ARG A 121 -16.22 -11.10 -3.36
N ILE A 122 -15.75 -10.55 -2.27
CA ILE A 122 -14.80 -9.44 -2.22
C ILE A 122 -13.48 -10.03 -1.75
N LEU A 123 -12.41 -9.76 -2.50
CA LEU A 123 -11.04 -10.20 -2.23
C LEU A 123 -10.18 -8.97 -1.97
N VAL A 124 -9.40 -9.00 -0.89
CA VAL A 124 -8.40 -7.97 -0.58
C VAL A 124 -7.04 -8.62 -0.47
N PHE A 125 -6.08 -8.14 -1.27
CA PHE A 125 -4.68 -8.46 -1.10
C PHE A 125 -4.03 -7.39 -0.21
N ASN A 126 -3.47 -7.81 0.92
CA ASN A 126 -2.73 -6.96 1.84
C ASN A 126 -1.23 -7.18 1.62
N GLY A 127 -0.56 -6.22 0.99
CA GLY A 127 0.86 -6.28 0.67
C GLY A 127 1.79 -6.24 1.88
N LYS A 128 1.35 -5.69 3.02
CA LYS A 128 2.17 -5.73 4.26
C LYS A 128 2.23 -7.13 4.86
N ALA A 129 1.21 -7.95 4.60
CA ALA A 129 1.13 -9.33 5.05
C ALA A 129 1.45 -10.36 3.95
N GLY A 130 1.55 -9.92 2.68
CA GLY A 130 1.67 -10.82 1.52
C GLY A 130 0.48 -11.80 1.39
N ALA A 131 -0.71 -11.42 1.88
CA ALA A 131 -1.81 -12.36 2.09
C ALA A 131 -3.15 -11.87 1.55
N TRP A 132 -4.00 -12.83 1.19
CA TRP A 132 -5.37 -12.59 0.75
C TRP A 132 -6.36 -12.73 1.91
N SER A 133 -7.37 -11.87 1.92
CA SER A 133 -8.57 -11.99 2.75
C SER A 133 -9.81 -11.97 1.87
N GLU A 134 -10.84 -12.72 2.25
CA GLU A 134 -12.06 -12.82 1.46
C GLU A 134 -13.33 -12.65 2.30
N LYS A 135 -14.37 -12.07 1.69
CA LYS A 135 -15.71 -11.95 2.26
C LYS A 135 -16.75 -12.29 1.20
N ARG A 136 -17.69 -13.18 1.53
CA ARG A 136 -18.80 -13.55 0.63
C ARG A 136 -19.74 -12.37 0.39
N ARG A 137 -20.26 -12.26 -0.83
CA ARG A 137 -21.30 -11.30 -1.22
C ARG A 137 -22.70 -11.91 -1.16
#